data_AF-A0A6A7KH66-F1
#
_entry.id   AF-A0A6A7KH66-F1
#
_cell.length_a   1.000
_cell.length_b   1.000
_cell.length_c   1.000
_cell.angle_alpha   90.00
_cell.angle_beta   90.00
_cell.angle_gamma   90.00
#
_symmetry.space_group_name_H-M   'P 1'
#
loop_
_entity.id
_entity.type
_entity.pdbx_description
1 polymer ?
#
loop_
_entity_poly.entity_id
_entity_poly.type
_entity_poly.pdbx_seq_one_letter_code
_entity_poly.pdbx_strand_id
1 'polypeptide(L)'
;MEDIWKEPESREYPNPMEELPIAFSKDFGDYNKRRKQLLEKGLKWFRNRVNKWNRNPKIPEMSFKNLRVVFADGREFQFGDTKVKFTKPLFHGIEFSRVGWVISTVIEHEEEKLIHSSDLNGPIIEDYAEWIIRENPDILVLDGPMTYMLGYLLNKINLRRAIENAVRIVKETDAETIIYDHHLPRERHFREHTREVWEVGEKLNKSVLTAAEFLGKKPKVLEVTLKNKKRRSVQRMQMMSSFWWKNTKLS
;
A
#
# COMPACT_ATOMS: atom_id res chain seq x y z
N MET A 1 9.63 33.14 2.57
CA MET A 1 9.71 31.65 2.68
C MET A 1 11.12 31.24 3.07
N GLU A 2 12.16 31.90 2.55
CA GLU A 2 13.57 31.68 2.94
C GLU A 2 13.85 32.02 4.41
N ASP A 3 13.07 32.92 5.02
CA ASP A 3 13.23 33.36 6.43
C ASP A 3 12.98 32.26 7.49
N ILE A 4 12.52 31.07 7.06
CA ILE A 4 12.16 29.97 7.96
C ILE A 4 13.20 28.84 7.89
N TRP A 5 14.08 28.85 6.90
CA TRP A 5 15.05 27.77 6.71
C TRP A 5 16.16 27.84 7.76
N LYS A 6 16.55 26.67 8.28
CA LYS A 6 17.76 26.52 9.08
C LYS A 6 18.92 26.08 8.20
N GLU A 7 20.11 26.46 8.64
CA GLU A 7 21.37 26.00 8.05
C GLU A 7 21.41 24.46 7.93
N PRO A 8 22.09 23.92 6.92
CA PRO A 8 22.32 22.49 6.79
C PRO A 8 22.97 21.94 8.06
N GLU A 9 22.47 20.80 8.52
CA GLU A 9 23.02 20.09 9.68
C GLU A 9 23.26 18.65 9.26
N SER A 10 24.54 18.28 9.23
CA SER A 10 25.00 16.95 8.83
C SER A 10 24.61 15.92 9.88
N ARG A 11 23.98 14.83 9.44
CA ARG A 11 23.66 13.67 10.29
C ARG A 11 24.08 12.37 9.61
N GLU A 12 24.27 11.35 10.41
CA GLU A 12 24.47 9.99 9.93
C GLU A 12 23.12 9.35 9.60
N TYR A 13 23.07 8.65 8.46
CA TYR A 13 21.91 7.89 8.02
C TYR A 13 22.37 6.45 7.77
N PRO A 14 21.95 5.47 8.59
CA PRO A 14 22.37 4.09 8.44
C PRO A 14 21.82 3.49 7.14
N ASN A 15 22.32 2.31 6.78
CA ASN A 15 21.77 1.59 5.64
C ASN A 15 20.33 1.17 5.94
N PRO A 16 19.32 1.64 5.18
CA PRO A 16 17.92 1.34 5.47
C PRO A 16 17.58 -0.16 5.35
N MET A 17 18.44 -0.95 4.73
CA MET A 17 18.28 -2.41 4.66
C MET A 17 18.56 -3.12 5.99
N GLU A 18 19.26 -2.47 6.93
CA GLU A 18 19.52 -3.03 8.28
C GLU A 18 18.23 -3.19 9.08
N GLU A 19 17.22 -2.37 8.80
CA GLU A 19 15.89 -2.47 9.41
C GLU A 19 14.96 -3.45 8.66
N LEU A 20 15.44 -4.11 7.60
CA LEU A 20 14.65 -5.01 6.74
C LEU A 20 15.22 -6.46 6.66
N PRO A 21 15.51 -7.12 7.79
CA PRO A 21 16.15 -8.43 7.79
C PRO A 21 15.32 -9.55 7.13
N ILE A 22 13.98 -9.51 7.24
CA ILE A 22 13.12 -10.56 6.67
C ILE A 22 13.12 -10.44 5.16
N ALA A 23 12.90 -9.23 4.64
CA ALA A 23 12.96 -8.99 3.20
C ALA A 23 14.35 -9.30 2.67
N PHE A 24 15.42 -8.84 3.33
CA PHE A 24 16.79 -9.08 2.89
C PHE A 24 17.12 -10.57 2.76
N SER A 25 16.67 -11.40 3.70
CA SER A 25 16.95 -12.85 3.72
C SER A 25 16.12 -13.68 2.71
N LYS A 26 15.11 -13.10 2.05
CA LYS A 26 14.28 -13.81 1.06
C LYS A 26 15.09 -14.33 -0.14
N ASP A 27 14.86 -15.59 -0.46
CA ASP A 27 15.39 -16.28 -1.63
C ASP A 27 14.39 -16.22 -2.81
N PHE A 28 14.82 -15.65 -3.93
CA PHE A 28 14.07 -15.57 -5.18
C PHE A 28 14.70 -16.40 -6.31
N GLY A 29 15.52 -17.41 -5.98
CA GLY A 29 16.22 -18.26 -6.93
C GLY A 29 17.09 -17.46 -7.90
N ASP A 30 16.91 -17.69 -9.21
CA ASP A 30 17.69 -17.03 -10.27
C ASP A 30 17.59 -15.50 -10.25
N TYR A 31 16.51 -14.94 -9.70
CA TYR A 31 16.34 -13.50 -9.58
C TYR A 31 17.29 -12.85 -8.58
N ASN A 32 17.86 -13.61 -7.62
CA ASN A 32 18.74 -13.08 -6.58
C ASN A 32 19.95 -12.31 -7.14
N LYS A 33 20.53 -12.78 -8.25
CA LYS A 33 21.65 -12.08 -8.91
C LYS A 33 21.24 -10.68 -9.36
N ARG A 34 20.07 -10.56 -9.98
CA ARG A 34 19.52 -9.26 -10.40
C ARG A 34 19.12 -8.42 -9.20
N ARG A 35 18.49 -9.02 -8.19
CA ARG A 35 18.09 -8.36 -6.94
C ARG A 35 19.29 -7.71 -6.24
N LYS A 36 20.40 -8.44 -6.09
CA LYS A 36 21.64 -7.91 -5.49
C LYS A 36 22.14 -6.65 -6.22
N GLN A 37 22.19 -6.68 -7.55
CA GLN A 37 22.57 -5.50 -8.35
C GLN A 37 21.61 -4.32 -8.16
N LEU A 38 20.31 -4.58 -8.01
CA LEU A 38 19.30 -3.54 -7.77
C LEU A 38 19.46 -2.93 -6.38
N LEU A 39 19.70 -3.75 -5.35
CA LEU A 39 19.96 -3.28 -3.98
C LEU A 39 21.25 -2.46 -3.89
N GLU A 40 22.34 -2.89 -4.54
CA GLU A 40 23.58 -2.12 -4.61
C GLU A 40 23.40 -0.76 -5.29
N LYS A 41 22.67 -0.72 -6.41
CA LYS A 41 22.30 0.53 -7.09
C LYS A 41 21.39 1.40 -6.23
N GLY A 42 20.45 0.79 -5.52
CA GLY A 42 19.54 1.45 -4.58
C GLY A 42 20.30 2.10 -3.44
N LEU A 43 21.24 1.39 -2.82
CA LEU A 43 22.08 1.90 -1.75
C LEU A 43 22.97 3.06 -2.24
N LYS A 44 23.56 2.94 -3.43
CA LYS A 44 24.31 4.06 -4.04
C LYS A 44 23.43 5.28 -4.26
N TRP A 45 22.20 5.08 -4.75
CA TRP A 45 21.23 6.17 -4.91
C TRP A 45 20.84 6.80 -3.56
N PHE A 46 20.60 5.99 -2.53
CA PHE A 46 20.28 6.46 -1.18
C PHE A 46 21.42 7.29 -0.58
N ARG A 47 22.67 6.83 -0.69
CA ARG A 47 23.84 7.61 -0.24
C ARG A 47 23.94 8.97 -0.93
N ASN A 48 23.59 9.04 -2.22
CA ASN A 48 23.52 10.33 -2.92
C ASN A 48 22.38 11.22 -2.40
N ARG A 49 21.26 10.66 -1.93
CA ARG A 49 20.20 11.41 -1.26
C ARG A 49 20.66 11.94 0.09
N VAL A 50 21.30 11.11 0.91
CA VAL A 50 21.91 11.49 2.19
C VAL A 50 22.87 12.67 2.01
N ASN A 51 23.75 12.63 1.01
CA ASN A 51 24.66 13.74 0.69
C ASN A 51 23.92 15.04 0.38
N LYS A 52 22.74 14.97 -0.28
CA LYS A 52 21.91 16.15 -0.55
C LYS A 52 21.21 16.63 0.71
N TRP A 53 20.64 15.72 1.50
CA TRP A 53 19.96 16.07 2.76
C TRP A 53 20.89 16.75 3.76
N ASN A 54 22.16 16.33 3.82
CA ASN A 54 23.16 16.96 4.68
C ASN A 54 23.66 18.33 4.19
N ARG A 55 23.39 18.70 2.93
CA ARG A 55 23.84 19.98 2.33
C ARG A 55 22.72 20.99 2.12
N ASN A 56 21.47 20.54 2.13
CA ASN A 56 20.33 21.42 1.88
C ASN A 56 19.86 22.09 3.18
N PRO A 57 19.32 23.32 3.09
CA PRO A 57 18.66 23.96 4.21
C PRO A 57 17.52 23.10 4.75
N LYS A 58 17.30 23.14 6.06
CA LYS A 58 16.27 22.37 6.74
C LYS A 58 15.04 23.22 6.99
N ILE A 59 13.87 22.59 6.86
CA ILE A 59 12.63 23.12 7.42
C ILE A 59 12.62 22.73 8.90
N PRO A 60 12.65 23.68 9.84
CA PRO A 60 12.62 23.36 11.26
C PRO A 60 11.20 23.04 11.72
N GLU A 61 11.12 22.35 12.85
CA GLU A 61 9.91 22.37 13.67
C GLU A 61 9.69 23.79 14.22
N MET A 62 8.43 24.18 14.36
CA MET A 62 8.04 25.54 14.72
C MET A 62 7.11 25.53 15.92
N SER A 63 7.26 26.51 16.79
CA SER A 63 6.37 26.73 17.92
C SER A 63 5.89 28.17 17.92
N PHE A 64 4.58 28.34 17.82
CA PHE A 64 3.86 29.59 17.94
C PHE A 64 3.05 29.59 19.24
N LYS A 65 2.41 30.72 19.58
CA LYS A 65 1.66 30.88 20.83
C LYS A 65 0.65 29.75 21.10
N ASN A 66 -0.09 29.34 20.07
CA ASN A 66 -1.17 28.34 20.18
C ASN A 66 -1.02 27.17 19.18
N LEU A 67 0.15 27.02 18.54
CA LEU A 67 0.37 26.01 17.50
C LEU A 67 1.81 25.49 17.58
N ARG A 68 1.97 24.17 17.53
CA ARG A 68 3.28 23.55 17.36
C ARG A 68 3.25 22.69 16.10
N VAL A 69 4.25 22.87 15.23
CA VAL A 69 4.45 22.10 14.01
C VAL A 69 5.68 21.24 14.19
N VAL A 70 5.51 19.92 14.16
CA VAL A 70 6.58 18.93 14.37
C VAL A 70 6.55 17.88 13.27
N PHE A 71 7.69 17.23 13.03
CA PHE A 71 7.76 16.05 12.18
C PHE A 71 7.30 14.82 12.97
N ALA A 72 6.44 14.01 12.35
CA ALA A 72 5.83 12.85 12.98
C ALA A 72 6.69 11.59 12.86
N ASP A 73 7.70 11.56 11.99
CA ASP A 73 8.47 10.38 11.63
C ASP A 73 9.06 9.65 12.86
N GLY A 74 8.56 8.45 13.15
CA GLY A 74 8.98 7.63 14.28
C GLY A 74 8.57 8.16 15.66
N ARG A 75 7.61 9.09 15.73
CA ARG A 75 7.16 9.72 16.98
C ARG A 75 5.81 9.21 17.45
N GLU A 76 5.56 9.48 18.72
CA GLU A 76 4.31 9.19 19.41
C GLU A 76 3.78 10.46 20.08
N PHE A 77 2.47 10.59 20.09
CA PHE A 77 1.75 11.73 20.66
C PHE A 77 0.58 11.23 21.51
N GLN A 78 0.43 11.79 22.71
CA GLN A 78 -0.68 11.50 23.62
C GLN A 78 -1.67 12.67 23.62
N PHE A 79 -2.95 12.38 23.40
CA PHE A 79 -4.06 13.33 23.44
C PHE A 79 -5.17 12.78 24.33
N GLY A 80 -5.19 13.16 25.61
CA GLY A 80 -6.09 12.53 26.59
C GLY A 80 -5.82 11.03 26.66
N ASP A 81 -6.84 10.22 26.41
CA ASP A 81 -6.76 8.75 26.37
C ASP A 81 -6.48 8.19 24.96
N THR A 82 -6.16 9.05 23.99
CA THR A 82 -5.81 8.65 22.62
C THR A 82 -4.30 8.75 22.41
N LYS A 83 -3.66 7.65 22.03
CA LYS A 83 -2.26 7.58 21.65
C LYS A 83 -2.13 7.44 20.14
N VAL A 84 -1.34 8.32 19.51
CA VAL A 84 -1.06 8.30 18.07
C VAL A 84 0.42 8.09 17.84
N LYS A 85 0.78 6.95 17.24
CA LYS A 85 2.16 6.57 16.93
C LYS A 85 2.35 6.52 15.42
N PHE A 86 3.49 7.02 14.98
CA PHE A 86 3.91 6.96 13.58
C PHE A 86 5.13 6.07 13.43
N THR A 87 5.18 5.33 12.33
CA THR A 87 6.39 4.55 12.01
C THR A 87 7.55 5.48 11.67
N LYS A 88 8.77 4.93 11.70
CA LYS A 88 9.87 5.52 10.93
C LYS A 88 9.50 5.56 9.44
N PRO A 89 10.20 6.37 8.62
CA PRO A 89 9.96 6.41 7.19
C PRO A 89 10.13 5.04 6.54
N LEU A 90 9.04 4.52 5.96
CA LEU A 90 8.98 3.26 5.23
C LEU A 90 9.14 3.55 3.73
N PHE A 91 9.71 2.62 2.97
CA PHE A 91 9.75 2.76 1.52
C PHE A 91 8.32 2.75 0.95
N HIS A 92 8.04 3.71 0.08
CA HIS A 92 6.81 3.72 -0.71
C HIS A 92 6.89 2.63 -1.80
N GLY A 93 6.54 1.40 -1.42
CA GLY A 93 6.64 0.19 -2.26
C GLY A 93 7.87 -0.67 -1.95
N ILE A 94 8.62 -1.03 -2.99
CA ILE A 94 9.78 -1.94 -2.87
C ILE A 94 11.02 -1.25 -2.30
N GLU A 95 11.99 -2.04 -1.84
CA GLU A 95 13.27 -1.54 -1.33
C GLU A 95 13.93 -0.57 -2.31
N PHE A 96 14.34 0.61 -1.83
CA PHE A 96 14.90 1.71 -2.63
C PHE A 96 14.00 2.21 -3.77
N SER A 97 12.68 2.12 -3.59
CA SER A 97 11.71 2.79 -4.46
C SER A 97 12.03 4.28 -4.61
N ARG A 98 11.84 4.81 -5.82
CA ARG A 98 12.18 6.20 -6.15
C ARG A 98 11.08 7.21 -5.86
N VAL A 99 9.89 6.74 -5.51
CA VAL A 99 8.73 7.60 -5.23
C VAL A 99 8.75 8.21 -3.83
N GLY A 100 9.68 7.77 -2.98
CA GLY A 100 9.95 8.37 -1.67
C GLY A 100 9.65 7.43 -0.52
N TRP A 101 9.25 8.03 0.59
CA TRP A 101 8.93 7.34 1.84
C TRP A 101 7.55 7.75 2.34
N VAL A 102 6.94 6.86 3.08
CA VAL A 102 5.66 7.07 3.77
C VAL A 102 5.82 6.74 5.24
N ILE A 103 4.92 7.26 6.06
CA ILE A 103 4.77 6.84 7.45
C ILE A 103 3.40 6.22 7.63
N SER A 104 3.33 5.11 8.36
CA SER A 104 2.09 4.50 8.80
C SER A 104 1.66 5.12 10.12
N THR A 105 0.36 5.08 10.40
CA THR A 105 -0.22 5.62 11.63
C THR A 105 -0.84 4.48 12.43
N VAL A 106 -0.55 4.45 13.72
CA VAL A 106 -1.20 3.59 14.72
C VAL A 106 -1.94 4.52 15.67
N ILE A 107 -3.21 4.23 15.91
CA ILE A 107 -4.06 4.96 16.84
C ILE A 107 -4.56 3.95 17.86
N GLU A 108 -4.28 4.22 19.13
CA GLU A 108 -4.77 3.44 20.26
C GLU A 108 -5.69 4.35 21.07
N HIS A 109 -6.91 3.90 21.35
CA HIS A 109 -7.86 4.60 22.20
C HIS A 109 -8.64 3.59 23.02
N GLU A 110 -8.57 3.71 24.34
CA GLU A 110 -9.11 2.70 25.27
C GLU A 110 -8.53 1.30 24.95
N GLU A 111 -9.38 0.33 24.63
CA GLU A 111 -8.99 -1.04 24.28
C GLU A 111 -8.92 -1.28 22.77
N GLU A 112 -9.16 -0.26 21.94
CA GLU A 112 -9.16 -0.38 20.48
C GLU A 112 -7.88 0.17 19.84
N LYS A 113 -7.39 -0.56 18.83
CA LYS A 113 -6.24 -0.21 18.02
C LYS A 113 -6.58 -0.21 16.54
N LEU A 114 -6.28 0.92 15.90
CA LEU A 114 -6.40 1.10 14.47
C LEU A 114 -5.02 1.33 13.83
N ILE A 115 -4.77 0.65 12.72
CA ILE A 115 -3.61 0.94 11.87
C ILE A 115 -4.08 1.44 10.51
N HIS A 116 -3.49 2.56 10.07
CA HIS A 116 -3.50 2.98 8.68
C HIS A 116 -2.11 2.72 8.08
N SER A 117 -2.02 1.74 7.18
CA SER A 117 -0.73 1.26 6.64
C SER A 117 -0.03 2.28 5.74
N SER A 118 -0.73 3.33 5.30
CA SER A 118 -0.23 4.23 4.25
C SER A 118 0.02 3.51 2.92
N ASP A 119 0.64 4.21 1.98
CA ASP A 119 0.85 3.77 0.60
C ASP A 119 2.10 2.87 0.48
N LEU A 120 1.94 1.58 0.83
CA LEU A 120 3.00 0.56 0.83
C LEU A 120 3.03 -0.33 -0.43
N ASN A 121 2.13 -0.07 -1.39
CA ASN A 121 1.84 -0.88 -2.57
C ASN A 121 1.46 -2.34 -2.25
N GLY A 122 0.63 -2.56 -1.22
CA GLY A 122 0.26 -3.91 -0.76
C GLY A 122 1.44 -4.60 -0.12
N PRO A 123 1.75 -4.27 1.16
CA PRO A 123 3.12 -4.22 1.68
C PRO A 123 4.03 -5.26 1.03
N ILE A 124 4.85 -4.82 0.07
CA ILE A 124 5.71 -5.71 -0.72
C ILE A 124 6.86 -6.23 0.15
N ILE A 125 7.33 -5.38 1.06
CA ILE A 125 8.42 -5.67 1.99
C ILE A 125 7.87 -6.44 3.19
N GLU A 126 8.45 -7.61 3.44
CA GLU A 126 7.98 -8.58 4.44
C GLU A 126 8.04 -8.04 5.87
N ASP A 127 9.07 -7.24 6.19
CA ASP A 127 9.22 -6.62 7.51
C ASP A 127 8.05 -5.67 7.84
N TYR A 128 7.40 -5.10 6.83
CA TYR A 128 6.22 -4.24 7.06
C TYR A 128 4.99 -5.08 7.41
N ALA A 129 4.86 -6.27 6.81
CA ALA A 129 3.82 -7.21 7.18
C ALA A 129 4.06 -7.75 8.60
N GLU A 130 5.30 -8.10 8.92
CA GLU A 130 5.71 -8.51 10.27
C GLU A 130 5.40 -7.42 11.31
N TRP A 131 5.70 -6.15 10.99
CA TRP A 131 5.37 -5.03 11.87
C TRP A 131 3.85 -4.93 12.12
N ILE A 132 3.02 -4.99 11.07
CA ILE A 132 1.55 -4.96 11.22
C ILE A 132 1.07 -6.12 12.10
N ILE A 133 1.60 -7.33 11.88
CA ILE A 133 1.26 -8.53 12.66
C ILE A 133 1.61 -8.33 14.14
N ARG A 134 2.79 -7.79 14.44
CA ARG A 134 3.23 -7.52 15.82
C ARG A 134 2.44 -6.42 16.52
N GLU A 135 2.03 -5.39 15.78
CA GLU A 135 1.18 -4.33 16.36
C GLU A 135 -0.22 -4.86 16.69
N ASN A 136 -0.69 -5.87 15.95
CA ASN A 136 -1.94 -6.59 16.15
C ASN A 136 -3.17 -5.66 16.34
N PRO A 137 -3.63 -4.97 15.28
CA PRO A 137 -4.76 -4.05 15.38
C PRO A 137 -6.11 -4.76 15.42
N ASP A 138 -7.14 -4.09 15.94
CA ASP A 138 -8.54 -4.50 15.83
C ASP A 138 -9.11 -4.11 14.45
N ILE A 139 -8.72 -2.93 13.97
CA ILE A 139 -9.11 -2.39 12.67
C ILE A 139 -7.87 -2.05 11.84
N LEU A 140 -7.77 -2.62 10.64
CA LEU A 140 -6.66 -2.36 9.74
C LEU A 140 -7.13 -1.73 8.43
N VAL A 141 -6.65 -0.53 8.14
CA VAL A 141 -6.71 0.05 6.79
C VAL A 141 -5.40 -0.34 6.07
N LEU A 142 -5.51 -1.34 5.21
CA LEU A 142 -4.40 -1.95 4.48
C LEU A 142 -4.42 -1.47 3.03
N ASP A 143 -3.34 -0.85 2.59
CA ASP A 143 -3.10 -0.61 1.17
C ASP A 143 -2.90 -1.94 0.45
N GLY A 144 -3.42 -2.05 -0.78
CA GLY A 144 -3.19 -3.19 -1.65
C GLY A 144 -2.21 -2.93 -2.80
N PRO A 145 -1.83 -3.99 -3.53
CA PRO A 145 -0.93 -3.84 -4.66
C PRO A 145 -1.59 -3.07 -5.80
N MET A 146 -0.77 -2.29 -6.51
CA MET A 146 -1.14 -1.59 -7.74
C MET A 146 -1.38 -2.54 -8.94
N THR A 147 -2.38 -3.43 -8.84
CA THR A 147 -2.65 -4.49 -9.84
C THR A 147 -2.91 -3.94 -11.25
N TYR A 148 -3.39 -2.69 -11.37
CA TYR A 148 -3.56 -1.98 -12.64
C TYR A 148 -2.24 -1.73 -13.39
N MET A 149 -1.10 -1.85 -12.69
CA MET A 149 0.25 -1.68 -13.22
C MET A 149 1.00 -3.02 -13.35
N LEU A 150 0.28 -4.15 -13.20
CA LEU A 150 0.84 -5.48 -13.39
C LEU A 150 1.34 -5.66 -14.83
N GLY A 151 2.61 -6.04 -14.96
CA GLY A 151 3.30 -6.17 -16.25
C GLY A 151 4.03 -4.90 -16.70
N TYR A 152 3.91 -3.79 -15.96
CA TYR A 152 4.69 -2.57 -16.17
C TYR A 152 5.55 -2.25 -14.95
N LEU A 153 5.03 -1.47 -13.99
CA LEU A 153 5.76 -1.13 -12.75
C LEU A 153 5.71 -2.26 -11.71
N LEU A 154 4.60 -3.00 -11.65
CA LEU A 154 4.44 -4.15 -10.76
C LEU A 154 4.75 -5.44 -11.53
N ASN A 155 5.75 -6.19 -11.06
CA ASN A 155 6.07 -7.50 -11.62
C ASN A 155 5.43 -8.64 -10.80
N LYS A 156 5.42 -9.86 -11.36
CA LYS A 156 4.80 -11.03 -10.71
C LYS A 156 5.47 -11.41 -9.38
N ILE A 157 6.79 -11.24 -9.25
CA ILE A 157 7.51 -11.55 -8.01
C ILE A 157 7.02 -10.64 -6.88
N ASN A 158 6.93 -9.34 -7.14
CA ASN A 158 6.49 -8.35 -6.16
C ASN A 158 5.00 -8.46 -5.85
N LEU A 159 4.16 -8.76 -6.86
CA LEU A 159 2.75 -9.07 -6.61
C LEU A 159 2.61 -10.31 -5.72
N ARG A 160 3.43 -11.35 -5.94
CA ARG A 160 3.41 -12.55 -5.10
C ARG A 160 3.81 -12.23 -3.65
N ARG A 161 4.89 -11.45 -3.44
CA ARG A 161 5.29 -10.96 -2.10
C ARG A 161 4.14 -10.22 -1.42
N ALA A 162 3.52 -9.26 -2.11
CA ALA A 162 2.37 -8.49 -1.61
C ALA A 162 1.21 -9.39 -1.17
N ILE A 163 0.84 -10.39 -1.98
CA ILE A 163 -0.24 -11.33 -1.68
C ILE A 163 0.12 -12.21 -0.48
N GLU A 164 1.34 -12.76 -0.44
CA GLU A 164 1.80 -13.59 0.69
C GLU A 164 1.80 -12.81 2.00
N ASN A 165 2.29 -11.58 1.96
CA ASN A 165 2.30 -10.68 3.11
C ASN A 165 0.89 -10.32 3.57
N ALA A 166 -0.01 -9.96 2.65
CA ALA A 166 -1.41 -9.71 2.99
C ALA A 166 -2.10 -10.95 3.56
N VAL A 167 -1.85 -12.14 3.01
CA VAL A 167 -2.37 -13.41 3.55
C VAL A 167 -1.84 -13.66 4.96
N ARG A 168 -0.55 -13.41 5.22
CA ARG A 168 0.03 -13.52 6.56
C ARG A 168 -0.65 -12.56 7.53
N ILE A 169 -0.80 -11.29 7.17
CA ILE A 169 -1.50 -10.29 7.99
C ILE A 169 -2.91 -10.76 8.35
N VAL A 170 -3.69 -11.23 7.37
CA VAL A 170 -5.06 -11.72 7.62
C VAL A 170 -5.04 -12.92 8.57
N LYS A 171 -4.06 -13.82 8.47
CA LYS A 171 -3.96 -15.03 9.30
C LYS A 171 -3.44 -14.79 10.72
N GLU A 172 -2.46 -13.91 10.86
CA GLU A 172 -1.61 -13.80 12.05
C GLU A 172 -1.97 -12.61 12.95
N THR A 173 -2.89 -11.74 12.52
CA THR A 173 -3.50 -10.71 13.37
C THR A 173 -4.81 -11.20 13.99
N ASP A 174 -5.35 -10.48 14.96
CA ASP A 174 -6.70 -10.66 15.50
C ASP A 174 -7.72 -9.69 14.87
N ALA A 175 -7.28 -8.82 13.96
CA ALA A 175 -8.12 -7.83 13.29
C ALA A 175 -9.41 -8.43 12.73
N GLU A 176 -10.56 -7.94 13.22
CA GLU A 176 -11.88 -8.36 12.76
C GLU A 176 -12.23 -7.67 11.43
N THR A 177 -11.83 -6.41 11.29
CA THR A 177 -12.10 -5.59 10.11
C THR A 177 -10.81 -5.18 9.42
N ILE A 178 -10.67 -5.57 8.15
CA ILE A 178 -9.55 -5.24 7.29
C ILE A 178 -10.07 -4.53 6.04
N ILE A 179 -9.87 -3.22 6.00
CA ILE A 179 -10.18 -2.36 4.86
C ILE A 179 -9.00 -2.44 3.87
N TYR A 180 -9.10 -3.34 2.90
CA TYR A 180 -8.09 -3.59 1.87
C TYR A 180 -8.38 -2.75 0.61
N ASP A 181 -7.70 -1.60 0.46
CA ASP A 181 -8.09 -0.55 -0.51
C ASP A 181 -6.89 0.23 -1.12
N HIS A 182 -7.06 1.54 -1.37
CA HIS A 182 -6.19 2.56 -1.99
C HIS A 182 -5.81 2.33 -3.45
N HIS A 183 -5.17 1.20 -3.76
CA HIS A 183 -4.77 0.84 -5.12
C HIS A 183 -5.68 -0.17 -5.78
N LEU A 184 -6.26 -1.06 -5.00
CA LEU A 184 -7.05 -2.18 -5.50
C LEU A 184 -8.24 -1.73 -6.34
N PRO A 185 -9.16 -0.87 -5.87
CA PRO A 185 -10.36 -0.54 -6.64
C PRO A 185 -10.08 0.42 -7.82
N ARG A 186 -8.83 0.57 -8.27
CA ARG A 186 -8.46 1.33 -9.48
C ARG A 186 -8.62 0.52 -10.76
N GLU A 187 -8.70 -0.80 -10.68
CA GLU A 187 -8.96 -1.66 -11.83
C GLU A 187 -9.97 -2.77 -11.51
N ARG A 188 -10.49 -3.46 -12.53
CA ARG A 188 -11.65 -4.34 -12.34
C ARG A 188 -11.29 -5.75 -11.89
N HIS A 189 -10.06 -6.19 -12.09
CA HIS A 189 -9.61 -7.54 -11.77
C HIS A 189 -8.83 -7.63 -10.45
N PHE A 190 -8.90 -6.58 -9.62
CA PHE A 190 -8.10 -6.51 -8.40
C PHE A 190 -8.40 -7.69 -7.46
N ARG A 191 -9.66 -8.12 -7.40
CA ARG A 191 -10.10 -9.28 -6.62
C ARG A 191 -9.51 -10.57 -7.18
N GLU A 192 -9.50 -10.73 -8.50
CA GLU A 192 -8.92 -11.88 -9.18
C GLU A 192 -7.40 -11.94 -8.96
N HIS A 193 -6.70 -10.80 -9.04
CA HIS A 193 -5.27 -10.73 -8.82
C HIS A 193 -4.86 -10.95 -7.36
N THR A 194 -5.74 -10.67 -6.40
CA THR A 194 -5.49 -10.84 -4.96
C THR A 194 -6.40 -11.88 -4.31
N ARG A 195 -6.90 -12.84 -5.11
CA ARG A 195 -7.96 -13.80 -4.74
C ARG A 195 -7.70 -14.49 -3.40
N GLU A 196 -6.46 -14.91 -3.18
CA GLU A 196 -6.03 -15.61 -1.97
C GLU A 196 -6.29 -14.81 -0.69
N VAL A 197 -6.15 -13.48 -0.72
CA VAL A 197 -6.38 -12.62 0.45
C VAL A 197 -7.85 -12.66 0.86
N TRP A 198 -8.75 -12.52 -0.12
CA TRP A 198 -10.20 -12.55 0.11
C TRP A 198 -10.68 -13.93 0.58
N GLU A 199 -10.21 -15.00 -0.06
CA GLU A 199 -10.56 -16.37 0.30
C GLU A 199 -10.07 -16.72 1.72
N VAL A 200 -8.90 -16.24 2.13
CA VAL A 200 -8.38 -16.45 3.49
C VAL A 200 -9.21 -15.67 4.50
N GLY A 201 -9.60 -14.42 4.19
CA GLY A 201 -10.51 -13.65 5.03
C GLY A 201 -11.84 -14.37 5.26
N GLU A 202 -12.47 -14.84 4.19
CA GLU A 202 -13.73 -15.60 4.25
C GLU A 202 -13.59 -16.88 5.09
N LYS A 203 -12.53 -17.67 4.87
CA LYS A 203 -12.28 -18.91 5.62
C LYS A 203 -12.07 -18.69 7.11
N LEU A 204 -11.49 -17.56 7.49
CA LEU A 204 -11.23 -17.19 8.89
C LEU A 204 -12.37 -16.35 9.49
N ASN A 205 -13.48 -16.17 8.77
CA ASN A 205 -14.60 -15.33 9.18
C ASN A 205 -14.19 -13.88 9.55
N LYS A 206 -13.21 -13.34 8.82
CA LYS A 206 -12.73 -11.95 8.96
C LYS A 206 -13.33 -11.07 7.88
N SER A 207 -13.66 -9.84 8.26
CA SER A 207 -14.26 -8.84 7.37
C SER A 207 -13.19 -8.18 6.51
N VAL A 208 -12.80 -8.84 5.40
CA VAL A 208 -11.86 -8.28 4.41
C VAL A 208 -12.64 -7.62 3.28
N LEU A 209 -12.60 -6.30 3.22
CA LEU A 209 -13.47 -5.49 2.37
C LEU A 209 -12.77 -4.22 1.85
N THR A 210 -13.31 -3.61 0.82
CA THR A 210 -12.87 -2.27 0.37
C THR A 210 -13.53 -1.18 1.22
N ALA A 211 -12.99 0.04 1.25
CA ALA A 211 -13.59 1.19 1.90
C ALA A 211 -15.00 1.49 1.36
N ALA A 212 -15.24 1.25 0.08
CA ALA A 212 -16.58 1.35 -0.49
C ALA A 212 -17.55 0.35 0.16
N GLU A 213 -17.13 -0.90 0.31
CA GLU A 213 -17.96 -1.98 0.90
C GLU A 213 -18.17 -1.78 2.40
N PHE A 214 -17.18 -1.25 3.11
CA PHE A 214 -17.32 -0.83 4.52
C PHE A 214 -18.50 0.14 4.68
N LEU A 215 -18.63 1.07 3.73
CA LEU A 215 -19.72 2.05 3.69
C LEU A 215 -21.02 1.52 3.06
N GLY A 216 -21.15 0.20 2.86
CA GLY A 216 -22.31 -0.42 2.23
C GLY A 216 -22.47 -0.12 0.74
N LYS A 217 -21.40 0.33 0.08
CA LYS A 217 -21.38 0.69 -1.35
C LYS A 217 -20.59 -0.31 -2.16
N LYS A 218 -20.85 -0.34 -3.47
CA LYS A 218 -20.05 -1.11 -4.41
C LYS A 218 -18.82 -0.30 -4.87
N PRO A 219 -17.63 -0.91 -5.01
CA PRO A 219 -16.48 -0.24 -5.61
C PRO A 219 -16.81 0.31 -6.99
N LYS A 220 -16.46 1.57 -7.25
CA LYS A 220 -16.89 2.28 -8.47
C LYS A 220 -16.45 1.56 -9.75
N VAL A 221 -15.23 1.03 -9.76
CA VAL A 221 -14.67 0.29 -10.90
C VAL A 221 -15.50 -0.95 -11.26
N LEU A 222 -16.07 -1.63 -10.25
CA LEU A 222 -16.93 -2.79 -10.45
C LEU A 222 -18.32 -2.39 -10.93
N GLU A 223 -18.86 -1.26 -10.44
CA GLU A 223 -20.14 -0.70 -10.92
C GLU A 223 -20.08 -0.35 -12.42
N VAL A 224 -19.05 0.41 -12.83
CA VAL A 224 -18.87 0.86 -14.22
C VAL A 224 -18.61 -0.32 -15.15
N THR A 225 -17.80 -1.29 -14.73
CA THR A 225 -17.50 -2.51 -15.51
C THR A 225 -18.78 -3.30 -15.82
N LEU A 226 -19.68 -3.46 -14.84
CA LEU A 226 -20.94 -4.17 -15.04
C LEU A 226 -21.89 -3.42 -15.99
N LYS A 227 -22.00 -2.10 -15.85
CA LYS A 227 -22.79 -1.25 -16.78
C LYS A 227 -22.28 -1.40 -18.22
N ASN A 228 -20.96 -1.41 -18.42
CA ASN A 228 -20.36 -1.59 -19.75
C ASN A 228 -20.58 -2.98 -20.33
N LYS A 229 -20.49 -4.05 -19.51
CA LYS A 229 -20.83 -5.42 -19.95
C LYS A 229 -22.28 -5.51 -20.43
N LYS A 230 -23.23 -4.97 -19.65
CA LYS A 230 -24.67 -4.93 -20.01
C LYS A 230 -24.92 -4.14 -21.30
N ARG A 231 -24.28 -2.98 -21.48
CA ARG A 231 -24.39 -2.20 -22.72
C ARG A 231 -23.90 -2.98 -23.94
N ARG A 232 -22.73 -3.63 -23.84
CA ARG A 232 -22.17 -4.44 -24.94
C ARG A 232 -23.02 -5.66 -25.28
N SER A 233 -23.61 -6.33 -24.29
CA SER A 233 -24.51 -7.47 -24.55
C SER A 233 -25.78 -7.03 -25.27
N VAL A 234 -26.37 -5.89 -24.88
CA VAL A 234 -27.55 -5.31 -25.57
C VAL A 234 -27.21 -4.94 -27.01
N GLN A 235 -26.09 -4.26 -27.26
CA GLN A 235 -25.64 -3.91 -28.62
C GLN A 235 -25.38 -5.15 -29.49
N ARG A 236 -24.78 -6.20 -28.93
CA ARG A 236 -24.53 -7.47 -29.65
C ARG A 236 -25.85 -8.17 -30.02
N MET A 237 -26.82 -8.17 -29.11
CA MET A 237 -28.13 -8.76 -29.35
C MET A 237 -28.94 -7.97 -30.40
N GLN A 238 -28.87 -6.64 -30.36
CA GLN A 238 -29.45 -5.78 -31.40
C GLN A 238 -28.80 -6.01 -32.77
N MET A 239 -27.46 -6.13 -32.83
CA MET A 239 -26.77 -6.47 -34.08
C MET A 239 -27.19 -7.84 -34.61
N MET A 240 -27.24 -8.88 -33.76
CA MET A 240 -27.68 -10.21 -34.17
C MET A 240 -29.13 -10.22 -34.66
N SER A 241 -30.04 -9.50 -33.99
CA SER A 241 -31.42 -9.34 -34.43
C SER A 241 -31.52 -8.63 -35.79
N SER A 242 -30.75 -7.55 -36.00
CA SER A 242 -30.71 -6.83 -37.28
C SER A 242 -30.13 -7.66 -38.42
N PHE A 243 -29.14 -8.52 -38.12
CA PHE A 243 -28.55 -9.45 -39.08
C PHE A 243 -29.54 -10.55 -39.46
N TRP A 244 -30.23 -11.13 -38.47
CA TRP A 244 -31.31 -12.10 -38.71
C TRP A 244 -32.43 -11.52 -39.57
N TRP A 245 -32.91 -10.31 -39.24
CA TRP A 245 -33.99 -9.66 -39.98
C TRP A 245 -33.62 -9.29 -41.42
N LYS A 246 -32.36 -8.98 -41.69
CA LYS A 246 -31.86 -8.75 -43.07
C LYS A 246 -31.76 -10.04 -43.88
N ASN A 247 -31.43 -11.16 -43.25
CA ASN A 247 -31.25 -12.45 -43.94
C ASN A 247 -32.57 -13.23 -44.13
N THR A 248 -33.61 -12.98 -43.35
CA THR A 248 -34.94 -13.63 -43.53
C THR A 248 -35.86 -12.89 -44.50
N LYS A 249 -35.49 -11.70 -44.99
CA LYS A 249 -36.22 -10.95 -46.03
C LYS A 249 -35.69 -11.17 -47.45
N LEU A 250 -34.68 -12.03 -47.61
CA LEU A 250 -34.05 -12.38 -48.89
C LEU A 250 -34.33 -13.83 -49.32
N SER A 251 -35.29 -14.49 -48.67
CA SER A 251 -35.88 -15.78 -49.07
C SER A 251 -37.34 -15.61 -49.41
#